data_AF-A0A7V3EK69-F1
#
_entry.id   AF-A0A7V3EK69-F1
#
_cell.length_a   1.000
_cell.length_b   1.000
_cell.length_c   1.000
_cell.angle_alpha   90.00
_cell.angle_beta   90.00
_cell.angle_gamma   90.00
#
_symmetry.space_group_name_H-M   'P 1'
#
loop_
_entity.id
_entity.type
_entity.pdbx_description
1 polymer ?
#
loop_
_entity_poly.entity_id
_entity_poly.type
_entity_poly.pdbx_seq_one_letter_code
_entity_poly.pdbx_strand_id
1 'polypeptide(L)'
;MQSILRPYSPRLPKTNQQLAVACPHKDAGPDRGASKKPIWRRRSVTSEQQRAGPADASNGPGATAARSSALVDTHTHFYDPTRPQGVPWPSKENKILYRKVLPADFQTLAEPLGVTGTVVVEASPWVEDNRWVLDLLSNHPFLLGFVGNLDPGAASFDEHWDRFAQDRRFLGIRIGAQALARGIGDASFLDRLKRVSDADRALDVLGDARMLPDAVRLAARLPGLRIVLDHLPFDPPADKARWAETDRAFEELRNHPHVYAKVSNVLRRTADRVETEVAFHRERLDQIWQVFGAERAIYGSNWPVSDQVAPYAEVLKIVREYVRLHQPQSAEAFFHANARRVYRWP
;
A
#
# COMPACT_ATOMS: atom_id res chain seq x y z
N MET A 1 -4.17 17.59 -18.88
CA MET A 1 -3.02 17.29 -18.01
C MET A 1 -3.18 18.04 -16.69
N GLN A 2 -3.80 17.43 -15.67
CA GLN A 2 -3.79 17.82 -14.25
C GLN A 2 -4.64 16.78 -13.49
N SER A 3 -4.01 15.69 -13.08
CA SER A 3 -4.56 14.75 -12.10
C SER A 3 -3.40 13.98 -11.49
N ILE A 4 -2.62 14.69 -10.68
CA ILE A 4 -1.52 14.13 -9.90
C ILE A 4 -1.87 14.47 -8.46
N LEU A 5 -2.22 13.44 -7.70
CA LEU A 5 -2.27 13.44 -6.24
C LEU A 5 -2.98 14.67 -5.61
N ARG A 6 -4.28 14.85 -5.88
CA ARG A 6 -5.10 15.62 -4.93
C ARG A 6 -5.36 14.72 -3.72
N PRO A 7 -4.91 15.08 -2.50
CA PRO A 7 -5.42 14.43 -1.31
C PRO A 7 -6.93 14.59 -1.29
N TYR A 8 -7.64 13.49 -1.02
CA TYR A 8 -9.07 13.54 -0.73
C TYR A 8 -9.28 14.46 0.48
N SER A 9 -9.97 15.57 0.25
CA SER A 9 -10.34 16.53 1.28
C SER A 9 -11.87 16.53 1.34
N PRO A 10 -12.49 15.97 2.38
CA PRO A 10 -13.94 16.01 2.50
C PRO A 10 -14.34 17.47 2.70
N ARG A 11 -15.03 18.06 1.72
CA ARG A 11 -15.66 19.37 1.89
C ARG A 11 -16.76 19.23 2.94
N LEU A 12 -16.58 19.90 4.07
CA LEU A 12 -17.64 20.12 5.05
C LEU A 12 -18.80 20.88 4.38
N PRO A 13 -20.06 20.44 4.52
CA PRO A 13 -21.18 21.25 4.11
C PRO A 13 -21.29 22.47 5.02
N LYS A 14 -21.40 23.65 4.41
CA LYS A 14 -21.72 24.91 5.08
C LYS A 14 -23.04 24.74 5.82
N THR A 15 -23.04 25.09 7.10
CA THR A 15 -24.22 25.27 7.93
C THR A 15 -25.20 26.20 7.22
N ASN A 16 -26.45 25.76 7.09
CA ASN A 16 -27.56 26.68 6.88
C ASN A 16 -28.74 26.33 7.77
N GLN A 17 -29.43 27.40 8.12
CA GLN A 17 -30.38 27.56 9.20
C GLN A 17 -31.59 26.62 9.16
N GLN A 18 -32.04 26.29 10.38
CA GLN A 18 -33.43 26.19 10.83
C GLN A 18 -34.51 26.02 9.75
N LEU A 19 -35.15 24.86 9.73
CA LEU A 19 -36.61 24.77 9.64
C LEU A 19 -37.09 23.64 10.55
N ALA A 20 -37.80 24.03 11.60
CA ALA A 20 -38.52 23.15 12.49
C ALA A 20 -39.78 22.65 11.78
N VAL A 21 -40.00 21.34 11.76
CA VAL A 21 -41.33 20.75 11.60
C VAL A 21 -41.46 19.62 12.60
N ALA A 22 -42.39 19.82 13.53
CA ALA A 22 -42.77 18.86 14.56
C ALA A 22 -43.63 17.74 13.95
N CYS A 23 -43.47 16.51 14.46
CA CYS A 23 -44.54 15.52 14.54
C CYS A 23 -44.33 14.59 15.75
N PRO A 24 -45.42 14.07 16.35
CA PRO A 24 -45.45 13.71 17.76
C PRO A 24 -45.11 12.24 18.03
N HIS A 25 -44.63 11.99 19.25
CA HIS A 25 -44.63 10.68 19.91
C HIS A 25 -46.06 10.26 20.30
N LYS A 26 -46.38 8.96 20.13
CA LYS A 26 -46.98 8.11 21.17
C LYS A 26 -47.05 6.62 20.75
N ASP A 27 -46.31 5.83 21.53
CA ASP A 27 -46.50 4.46 22.06
C ASP A 27 -47.60 3.51 21.52
N ALA A 28 -47.22 2.24 21.29
CA ALA A 28 -47.77 1.08 22.01
C ALA A 28 -47.15 -0.27 21.54
N GLY A 29 -46.66 -1.06 22.52
CA GLY A 29 -47.01 -2.49 22.66
C GLY A 29 -46.16 -3.56 21.94
N PRO A 30 -45.84 -4.71 22.59
CA PRO A 30 -44.80 -5.63 22.15
C PRO A 30 -45.35 -6.82 21.34
N ASP A 31 -44.56 -7.37 20.43
CA ASP A 31 -44.80 -8.72 19.94
C ASP A 31 -43.52 -9.55 19.78
N ARG A 32 -43.65 -10.82 20.16
CA ARG A 32 -42.60 -11.83 20.26
C ARG A 32 -42.41 -12.48 18.90
N GLY A 33 -41.18 -12.59 18.43
CA GLY A 33 -40.87 -13.33 17.21
C GLY A 33 -39.42 -13.78 17.18
N ALA A 34 -39.18 -15.02 17.60
CA ALA A 34 -37.89 -15.68 17.55
C ALA A 34 -37.46 -15.97 16.09
N SER A 35 -36.18 -15.76 15.74
CA SER A 35 -35.47 -16.65 14.80
C SER A 35 -33.95 -16.40 14.72
N LYS A 36 -33.20 -17.40 15.20
CA LYS A 36 -31.99 -18.01 14.62
C LYS A 36 -30.72 -17.16 14.38
N LYS A 37 -29.77 -17.30 15.31
CA LYS A 37 -28.33 -17.11 15.09
C LYS A 37 -27.73 -18.37 14.43
N PRO A 38 -26.79 -18.26 13.46
CA PRO A 38 -26.08 -19.43 12.95
C PRO A 38 -24.99 -19.89 13.92
N ILE A 39 -24.97 -21.19 14.14
CA ILE A 39 -24.05 -21.97 14.98
C ILE A 39 -22.78 -22.26 14.16
N TRP A 40 -21.63 -21.76 14.59
CA TRP A 40 -20.34 -22.19 14.06
C TRP A 40 -19.90 -23.47 14.76
N ARG A 41 -19.99 -24.60 14.06
CA ARG A 41 -19.45 -25.89 14.51
C ARG A 41 -17.92 -25.84 14.46
N ARG A 42 -17.27 -25.89 15.63
CA ARG A 42 -15.85 -26.24 15.75
C ARG A 42 -15.68 -27.72 15.38
N ARG A 43 -14.80 -28.02 14.42
CA ARG A 43 -14.24 -29.37 14.27
C ARG A 43 -13.07 -29.48 15.23
N SER A 44 -13.21 -30.36 16.21
CA SER A 44 -12.15 -30.88 17.07
C SER A 44 -11.26 -31.82 16.26
N VAL A 45 -9.97 -31.51 16.14
CA VAL A 45 -8.95 -32.47 15.72
C VAL A 45 -8.36 -33.08 16.98
N THR A 46 -8.52 -34.39 17.13
CA THR A 46 -7.96 -35.20 18.20
C THR A 46 -6.44 -35.29 18.05
N SER A 47 -5.71 -34.92 19.11
CA SER A 47 -4.28 -35.12 19.26
C SER A 47 -3.99 -36.57 19.65
N GLU A 48 -3.17 -37.26 18.86
CA GLU A 48 -2.67 -38.58 19.21
C GLU A 48 -1.32 -38.42 19.92
N GLN A 49 -1.25 -38.91 21.16
CA GLN A 49 -0.05 -38.92 22.01
C GLN A 49 0.92 -40.01 21.52
N GLN A 50 2.19 -39.66 21.33
CA GLN A 50 3.28 -40.62 21.34
C GLN A 50 4.36 -40.22 22.34
N ARG A 51 4.86 -41.25 23.03
CA ARG A 51 5.60 -41.25 24.29
C ARG A 51 7.06 -40.79 24.13
N ALA A 52 7.58 -40.23 25.22
CA ALA A 52 8.97 -39.87 25.42
C ALA A 52 9.89 -41.08 25.68
N GLY A 53 11.15 -40.95 25.25
CA GLY A 53 12.33 -41.72 25.69
C GLY A 53 13.48 -40.76 26.01
N PRO A 54 14.49 -41.16 26.81
CA PRO A 54 15.19 -40.26 27.72
C PRO A 54 16.40 -39.51 27.14
N ALA A 55 16.84 -38.56 27.96
CA ALA A 55 17.74 -37.44 27.71
C ALA A 55 19.19 -37.78 27.33
N ASP A 56 19.83 -36.81 26.66
CA ASP A 56 21.24 -36.53 26.88
C ASP A 56 21.46 -35.02 27.00
N ALA A 57 22.31 -34.62 27.94
CA ALA A 57 22.50 -33.25 28.40
C ALA A 57 23.93 -32.81 28.11
N SER A 58 24.12 -31.69 27.40
CA SER A 58 25.37 -30.92 27.47
C SER A 58 25.22 -29.48 26.94
N ASN A 59 25.36 -28.53 27.87
CA ASN A 59 26.03 -27.21 27.83
C ASN A 59 25.96 -26.28 26.59
N GLY A 60 25.58 -25.01 26.85
CA GLY A 60 26.17 -23.85 26.15
C GLY A 60 25.25 -22.62 25.98
N PRO A 61 25.65 -21.41 26.45
CA PRO A 61 24.78 -20.24 26.54
C PRO A 61 24.74 -19.44 25.24
N GLY A 62 23.59 -18.82 24.97
CA GLY A 62 23.44 -17.88 23.88
C GLY A 62 21.98 -17.71 23.55
N ALA A 63 21.29 -16.88 24.32
CA ALA A 63 20.11 -16.22 23.78
C ALA A 63 20.59 -15.48 22.54
N THR A 64 20.37 -16.09 21.36
CA THR A 64 20.51 -15.40 20.09
C THR A 64 19.61 -14.18 20.21
N ALA A 65 20.21 -13.01 20.41
CA ALA A 65 19.53 -11.75 20.21
C ALA A 65 18.84 -11.89 18.87
N ALA A 66 17.51 -11.92 18.87
CA ALA A 66 16.73 -12.02 17.65
C ALA A 66 17.30 -10.95 16.73
N ARG A 67 17.93 -11.35 15.61
CA ARG A 67 18.35 -10.39 14.60
C ARG A 67 17.10 -9.57 14.33
N SER A 68 17.17 -8.27 14.60
CA SER A 68 16.05 -7.36 14.33
C SER A 68 15.58 -7.70 12.92
N SER A 69 14.35 -8.22 12.80
CA SER A 69 13.80 -8.61 11.51
C SER A 69 13.91 -7.39 10.61
N ALA A 70 14.63 -7.51 9.51
CA ALA A 70 14.81 -6.43 8.56
C ALA A 70 13.43 -5.83 8.24
N LEU A 71 13.33 -4.50 8.23
CA LEU A 71 12.10 -3.79 7.87
C LEU A 71 12.39 -2.95 6.64
N VAL A 72 11.59 -3.15 5.60
CA VAL A 72 11.67 -2.41 4.34
C VAL A 72 10.42 -1.56 4.18
N ASP A 73 10.62 -0.28 3.96
CA ASP A 73 9.55 0.62 3.55
C ASP A 73 9.38 0.56 2.03
N THR A 74 8.26 0.06 1.53
CA THR A 74 8.09 -0.08 0.07
C THR A 74 7.52 1.15 -0.63
N HIS A 75 7.43 2.29 0.05
CA HIS A 75 6.80 3.50 -0.51
C HIS A 75 7.37 4.79 0.08
N THR A 76 8.45 5.26 -0.54
CA THR A 76 8.98 6.61 -0.27
C THR A 76 9.10 7.42 -1.55
N HIS A 77 9.09 8.73 -1.42
CA HIS A 77 9.32 9.65 -2.52
C HIS A 77 10.51 10.57 -2.22
N PHE A 78 11.33 10.83 -3.23
CA PHE A 78 12.42 11.81 -3.15
C PHE A 78 12.27 12.80 -4.29
N TYR A 79 12.54 14.07 -3.99
CA TYR A 79 12.45 15.17 -4.94
C TYR A 79 13.18 16.40 -4.39
N ASP A 80 13.65 17.25 -5.30
CA ASP A 80 14.37 18.47 -4.94
C ASP A 80 13.84 19.67 -5.76
N PRO A 81 13.00 20.53 -5.16
CA PRO A 81 12.48 21.74 -5.81
C PRO A 81 13.54 22.77 -6.18
N THR A 82 14.79 22.62 -5.70
CA THR A 82 15.92 23.52 -6.00
C THR A 82 16.69 23.15 -7.25
N ARG A 83 16.38 22.00 -7.89
CA ARG A 83 16.92 21.64 -9.21
C ARG A 83 16.57 22.73 -10.23
N PRO A 84 17.39 22.98 -11.28
CA PRO A 84 17.15 24.06 -12.24
C PRO A 84 15.75 24.06 -12.89
N GLN A 85 15.20 22.88 -13.17
CA GLN A 85 13.86 22.68 -13.71
C GLN A 85 12.74 22.69 -12.63
N GLY A 86 13.10 22.67 -11.36
CA GLY A 86 12.19 22.54 -10.22
C GLY A 86 11.56 21.13 -10.14
N VAL A 87 10.32 21.08 -9.64
CA VAL A 87 9.50 19.86 -9.56
C VAL A 87 8.06 20.18 -9.98
N PRO A 88 7.35 19.27 -10.67
CA PRO A 88 5.95 19.46 -11.05
C PRO A 88 4.99 19.13 -9.89
N TRP A 89 5.47 18.36 -8.91
CA TRP A 89 4.81 18.04 -7.65
C TRP A 89 5.90 17.89 -6.59
N PRO A 90 5.66 18.31 -5.34
CA PRO A 90 4.45 18.94 -4.80
C PRO A 90 4.27 20.39 -5.25
N SER A 91 3.08 20.96 -4.99
CA SER A 91 2.78 22.37 -5.29
C SER A 91 3.52 23.33 -4.36
N LYS A 92 3.90 24.52 -4.85
CA LYS A 92 4.58 25.59 -4.07
C LYS A 92 3.79 26.05 -2.84
N GLU A 93 2.48 25.86 -2.85
CA GLU A 93 1.55 26.20 -1.78
C GLU A 93 1.58 25.16 -0.65
N ASN A 94 2.04 23.92 -0.91
CA ASN A 94 2.13 22.88 0.10
C ASN A 94 3.34 23.14 1.00
N LYS A 95 3.12 23.79 2.15
CA LYS A 95 4.19 24.19 3.09
C LYS A 95 4.88 23.02 3.79
N ILE A 96 4.27 21.83 3.80
CA ILE A 96 4.85 20.63 4.40
C ILE A 96 5.75 19.92 3.39
N LEU A 97 5.27 19.76 2.16
CA LEU A 97 5.92 18.95 1.14
C LEU A 97 6.85 19.74 0.22
N TYR A 98 6.61 21.03 -0.04
CA TYR A 98 7.42 21.83 -0.96
C TYR A 98 8.76 22.24 -0.34
N ARG A 99 9.63 21.26 -0.18
CA ARG A 99 10.98 21.34 0.35
C ARG A 99 11.84 20.27 -0.31
N LYS A 100 13.15 20.34 -0.08
CA LYS A 100 14.06 19.25 -0.44
C LYS A 100 13.74 18.02 0.40
N VAL A 101 13.66 16.86 -0.25
CA VAL A 101 13.37 15.56 0.35
C VAL A 101 14.33 14.55 -0.26
N LEU A 102 15.38 14.19 0.49
CA LEU A 102 16.48 13.37 0.02
C LEU A 102 16.68 12.10 0.85
N PRO A 103 17.44 11.11 0.33
CA PRO A 103 17.66 9.83 0.99
C PRO A 103 18.23 9.94 2.41
N ALA A 104 19.17 10.88 2.63
CA ALA A 104 19.76 11.10 3.95
C ALA A 104 18.74 11.57 5.01
N ASP A 105 17.76 12.38 4.60
CA ASP A 105 16.68 12.84 5.49
C ASP A 105 15.84 11.64 5.96
N PHE A 106 15.50 10.75 5.02
CA PHE A 106 14.72 9.55 5.33
C PHE A 106 15.51 8.56 6.19
N GLN A 107 16.77 8.27 5.84
CA GLN A 107 17.59 7.32 6.57
C GLN A 107 17.77 7.74 8.04
N THR A 108 18.06 9.03 8.28
CA THR A 108 18.20 9.58 9.64
C THR A 108 16.93 9.38 10.48
N LEU A 109 15.76 9.47 9.86
CA LEU A 109 14.45 9.29 10.51
C LEU A 109 14.10 7.81 10.72
N ALA A 110 14.40 6.95 9.74
CA ALA A 110 13.87 5.60 9.63
C ALA A 110 14.78 4.54 10.27
N GLU A 111 16.11 4.71 10.17
CA GLU A 111 17.10 3.75 10.68
C GLU A 111 16.99 3.53 12.21
N PRO A 112 16.83 4.57 13.06
CA PRO A 112 16.62 4.38 14.50
C PRO A 112 15.34 3.59 14.85
N LEU A 113 14.40 3.50 13.91
CA LEU A 113 13.15 2.75 14.06
C LEU A 113 13.26 1.32 13.56
N GLY A 114 14.45 0.89 13.11
CA GLY A 114 14.74 -0.45 12.62
C GLY A 114 14.47 -0.66 11.12
N VAL A 115 14.23 0.42 10.37
CA VAL A 115 14.09 0.37 8.90
C VAL A 115 15.47 0.18 8.30
N THR A 116 15.61 -0.82 7.45
CA THR A 116 16.89 -1.26 6.86
C THR A 116 17.02 -0.93 5.38
N GLY A 117 15.95 -0.45 4.76
CA GLY A 117 15.97 0.07 3.40
C GLY A 117 14.60 0.50 2.91
N THR A 118 14.56 1.09 1.72
CA THR A 118 13.32 1.54 1.10
C THR A 118 13.26 1.31 -0.39
N VAL A 119 12.05 1.12 -0.91
CA VAL A 119 11.73 1.24 -2.33
C VAL A 119 11.24 2.66 -2.61
N VAL A 120 11.88 3.30 -3.57
CA VAL A 120 11.50 4.63 -4.04
C VAL A 120 10.40 4.49 -5.08
N VAL A 121 9.37 5.31 -4.97
CA VAL A 121 8.27 5.40 -5.93
C VAL A 121 8.30 6.78 -6.56
N GLU A 122 8.05 6.86 -7.87
CA GLU A 122 7.98 8.11 -8.61
C GLU A 122 7.12 9.18 -7.91
N ALA A 123 7.54 10.44 -8.08
CA ALA A 123 6.86 11.61 -7.55
C ALA A 123 6.51 12.62 -8.65
N SER A 124 6.72 12.26 -9.92
CA SER A 124 6.75 13.18 -11.05
C SER A 124 6.46 12.46 -12.36
N PRO A 125 5.69 13.08 -13.27
CA PRO A 125 5.46 12.56 -14.61
C PRO A 125 6.64 12.83 -15.56
N TRP A 126 7.67 13.57 -15.14
CA TRP A 126 8.80 13.88 -16.02
C TRP A 126 9.71 12.67 -16.16
N VAL A 127 9.92 12.24 -17.40
CA VAL A 127 10.75 11.06 -17.68
C VAL A 127 12.18 11.19 -17.14
N GLU A 128 12.77 12.39 -17.16
CA GLU A 128 14.12 12.63 -16.64
C GLU A 128 14.22 12.57 -15.11
N ASP A 129 13.10 12.67 -14.39
CA ASP A 129 13.09 12.44 -12.94
C ASP A 129 13.32 10.96 -12.61
N ASN A 130 12.98 10.04 -13.51
CA ASN A 130 13.36 8.63 -13.35
C ASN A 130 14.88 8.47 -13.33
N ARG A 131 15.61 9.13 -14.25
CA ARG A 131 17.08 9.10 -14.27
C ARG A 131 17.66 9.71 -12.99
N TRP A 132 17.15 10.88 -12.58
CA TRP A 132 17.63 11.55 -11.37
C TRP A 132 17.50 10.67 -10.12
N VAL A 133 16.37 9.97 -9.95
CA VAL A 133 16.21 9.04 -8.82
C VAL A 133 17.17 7.86 -8.93
N LEU A 134 17.31 7.23 -10.11
CA LEU A 134 18.27 6.13 -10.30
C LEU A 134 19.73 6.55 -10.00
N ASP A 135 20.08 7.81 -10.27
CA ASP A 135 21.40 8.35 -9.94
C ASP A 135 21.59 8.50 -8.41
N LEU A 136 20.53 8.85 -7.66
CA LEU A 136 20.57 8.84 -6.19
C LEU A 136 20.89 7.43 -5.65
N LEU A 137 20.28 6.38 -6.21
CA LEU A 137 20.50 5.01 -5.76
C LEU A 137 21.98 4.58 -5.83
N SER A 138 22.78 5.20 -6.71
CA SER A 138 24.20 4.85 -6.87
C SER A 138 25.04 5.20 -5.64
N ASN A 139 24.61 6.17 -4.84
CA ASN A 139 25.34 6.65 -3.66
C ASN A 139 24.63 6.32 -2.34
N HIS A 140 23.47 5.64 -2.40
CA HIS A 140 22.63 5.39 -1.24
C HIS A 140 22.17 3.92 -1.19
N PRO A 141 22.97 3.00 -0.62
CA PRO A 141 22.62 1.58 -0.49
C PRO A 141 21.33 1.31 0.29
N PHE A 142 20.88 2.27 1.10
CA PHE A 142 19.59 2.23 1.79
C PHE A 142 18.39 2.27 0.83
N LEU A 143 18.58 2.72 -0.41
CA LEU A 143 17.58 2.68 -1.47
C LEU A 143 17.72 1.37 -2.25
N LEU A 144 16.76 0.47 -2.05
CA LEU A 144 16.80 -0.89 -2.61
C LEU A 144 16.44 -0.91 -4.09
N GLY A 145 15.66 0.06 -4.55
CA GLY A 145 15.30 0.20 -5.96
C GLY A 145 14.24 1.27 -6.16
N PHE A 146 13.84 1.44 -7.42
CA PHE A 146 12.94 2.50 -7.87
C PHE A 146 11.81 1.97 -8.76
N VAL A 147 10.58 2.38 -8.47
CA VAL A 147 9.40 2.22 -9.31
C VAL A 147 9.14 3.54 -10.02
N GLY A 148 9.38 3.58 -11.34
CA GLY A 148 9.34 4.82 -12.11
C GLY A 148 7.98 5.18 -12.72
N ASN A 149 7.93 6.35 -13.34
CA ASN A 149 6.75 6.80 -14.10
C ASN A 149 6.99 6.59 -15.59
N LEU A 150 6.26 5.66 -16.20
CA LEU A 150 6.17 5.49 -17.65
C LEU A 150 4.72 5.17 -18.00
N ASP A 151 4.11 5.90 -18.92
CA ASP A 151 2.73 5.68 -19.37
C ASP A 151 2.69 4.64 -20.49
N PRO A 152 2.13 3.43 -20.29
CA PRO A 152 2.03 2.43 -21.35
C PRO A 152 1.09 2.85 -22.50
N GLY A 153 0.28 3.89 -22.31
CA GLY A 153 -0.52 4.50 -23.38
C GLY A 153 0.26 5.48 -24.27
N ALA A 154 1.47 5.88 -23.88
CA ALA A 154 2.27 6.84 -24.63
C ALA A 154 3.04 6.17 -25.78
N ALA A 155 3.16 6.87 -26.92
CA ALA A 155 3.94 6.40 -28.06
C ALA A 155 5.44 6.23 -27.74
N SER A 156 5.97 7.01 -26.78
CA SER A 156 7.36 6.97 -26.33
C SER A 156 7.65 5.89 -25.27
N PHE A 157 6.65 5.08 -24.87
CA PHE A 157 6.84 4.08 -23.82
C PHE A 157 7.99 3.13 -24.13
N ASP A 158 8.05 2.59 -25.34
CA ASP A 158 8.99 1.54 -25.70
C ASP A 158 10.45 2.04 -25.65
N GLU A 159 10.71 3.25 -26.16
CA GLU A 159 12.02 3.91 -26.07
C GLU A 159 12.44 4.14 -24.62
N HIS A 160 11.54 4.70 -23.80
CA HIS A 160 11.85 4.97 -22.40
C HIS A 160 12.03 3.67 -21.60
N TRP A 161 11.23 2.65 -21.87
CA TRP A 161 11.37 1.33 -21.27
C TRP A 161 12.75 0.74 -21.55
N ASP A 162 13.18 0.75 -22.81
CA ASP A 162 14.50 0.23 -23.21
C ASP A 162 15.65 0.99 -22.55
N ARG A 163 15.48 2.29 -22.30
CA ARG A 163 16.46 3.10 -21.57
C ARG A 163 16.56 2.74 -20.09
N PHE A 164 15.43 2.59 -19.39
CA PHE A 164 15.43 2.43 -17.92
C PHE A 164 15.50 0.98 -17.45
N ALA A 165 14.94 0.02 -18.20
CA ALA A 165 14.93 -1.39 -17.82
C ALA A 165 16.33 -2.03 -17.77
N GLN A 166 17.33 -1.39 -18.41
CA GLN A 166 18.74 -1.78 -18.32
C GLN A 166 19.32 -1.67 -16.90
N ASP A 167 18.80 -0.76 -16.08
CA ASP A 167 19.19 -0.65 -14.68
C ASP A 167 18.40 -1.67 -13.86
N ARG A 168 19.09 -2.64 -13.24
CA ARG A 168 18.43 -3.66 -12.40
C ARG A 168 17.75 -3.10 -11.16
N ARG A 169 18.08 -1.86 -10.77
CA ARG A 169 17.43 -1.13 -9.67
C ARG A 169 16.13 -0.46 -10.12
N PHE A 170 15.84 -0.41 -11.43
CA PHE A 170 14.53 -0.03 -11.94
C PHE A 170 13.59 -1.23 -11.81
N LEU A 171 12.79 -1.23 -10.73
CA LEU A 171 12.01 -2.39 -10.27
C LEU A 171 10.67 -2.53 -10.97
N GLY A 172 10.24 -1.49 -11.69
CA GLY A 172 8.93 -1.45 -12.32
C GLY A 172 8.45 -0.05 -12.61
N ILE A 173 7.17 0.04 -12.96
CA ILE A 173 6.50 1.30 -13.25
C ILE A 173 5.27 1.46 -12.38
N ARG A 174 4.84 2.70 -12.20
CA ARG A 174 3.59 3.07 -11.56
C ARG A 174 2.65 3.73 -12.55
N ILE A 175 1.38 3.31 -12.51
CA ILE A 175 0.31 3.96 -13.28
C ILE A 175 -0.83 4.40 -12.35
N GLY A 176 -1.51 5.48 -12.72
CA GLY A 176 -2.75 5.88 -12.06
C GLY A 176 -3.95 5.07 -12.53
N ALA A 177 -4.96 4.93 -11.67
CA ALA A 177 -6.21 4.24 -11.96
C ALA A 177 -6.91 4.77 -13.23
N GLN A 178 -6.81 6.08 -13.51
CA GLN A 178 -7.37 6.62 -14.75
C GLN A 178 -6.62 6.18 -16.01
N ALA A 179 -5.29 5.98 -15.92
CA ALA A 179 -4.51 5.45 -17.04
C ALA A 179 -4.87 3.97 -17.28
N LEU A 180 -4.97 3.18 -16.20
CA LEU A 180 -5.44 1.80 -16.27
C LEU A 180 -6.84 1.70 -16.89
N ALA A 181 -7.80 2.50 -16.42
CA ALA A 181 -9.17 2.49 -16.93
C ALA A 181 -9.27 2.79 -18.43
N ARG A 182 -8.43 3.72 -18.93
CA ARG A 182 -8.37 4.04 -20.37
C ARG A 182 -7.65 2.94 -21.17
N GLY A 183 -6.58 2.37 -20.61
CA GLY A 183 -5.70 1.45 -21.33
C GLY A 183 -6.13 -0.02 -21.30
N ILE A 184 -6.93 -0.46 -20.32
CA ILE A 184 -7.24 -1.88 -20.11
C ILE A 184 -7.97 -2.55 -21.31
N GLY A 185 -8.60 -1.76 -22.18
CA GLY A 185 -9.23 -2.22 -23.42
C GLY A 185 -8.32 -2.22 -24.66
N ASP A 186 -7.14 -1.61 -24.58
CA ASP A 186 -6.19 -1.44 -25.69
C ASP A 186 -5.15 -2.57 -25.68
N ALA A 187 -4.98 -3.26 -26.80
CA ALA A 187 -4.01 -4.33 -26.95
C ALA A 187 -2.57 -3.84 -26.79
N SER A 188 -2.23 -2.66 -27.33
CA SER A 188 -0.87 -2.11 -27.25
C SER A 188 -0.48 -1.77 -25.81
N PHE A 189 -1.43 -1.27 -25.02
CA PHE A 189 -1.25 -1.01 -23.60
C PHE A 189 -0.98 -2.31 -22.83
N LEU A 190 -1.75 -3.38 -23.12
CA LEU A 190 -1.57 -4.69 -22.51
C LEU A 190 -0.27 -5.36 -22.90
N ASP A 191 0.15 -5.26 -24.17
CA ASP A 191 1.44 -5.79 -24.64
C ASP A 191 2.61 -5.10 -23.95
N ARG A 192 2.52 -3.79 -23.72
CA ARG A 192 3.51 -3.03 -22.94
C ARG A 192 3.54 -3.44 -21.48
N LEU A 193 2.39 -3.66 -20.83
CA LEU A 193 2.36 -4.22 -19.48
C LEU A 193 2.86 -5.68 -19.42
N LYS A 194 2.61 -6.47 -20.47
CA LYS A 194 3.20 -7.80 -20.60
C LYS A 194 4.72 -7.72 -20.69
N ARG A 195 5.28 -6.74 -21.42
CA ARG A 195 6.72 -6.48 -21.47
C ARG A 195 7.31 -6.17 -20.08
N VAL A 196 6.59 -5.41 -19.25
CA VAL A 196 6.96 -5.19 -17.83
C VAL A 196 7.00 -6.53 -17.09
N SER A 197 5.99 -7.37 -17.25
CA SER A 197 5.91 -8.69 -16.63
C SER A 197 7.05 -9.63 -17.09
N ASP A 198 7.31 -9.71 -18.39
CA ASP A 198 8.30 -10.60 -19.00
C ASP A 198 9.73 -10.22 -18.60
N ALA A 199 9.98 -8.92 -18.38
CA ALA A 199 11.23 -8.40 -17.83
C ALA A 199 11.35 -8.57 -16.30
N ASP A 200 10.40 -9.28 -15.69
CA ASP A 200 10.38 -9.56 -14.28
C ASP A 200 10.34 -8.29 -13.42
N ARG A 201 9.51 -7.32 -13.82
CA ARG A 201 9.27 -6.06 -13.11
C ARG A 201 7.83 -5.96 -12.59
N ALA A 202 7.64 -5.16 -11.55
CA ALA A 202 6.33 -4.95 -10.94
C ALA A 202 5.56 -3.78 -11.61
N LEU A 203 4.25 -3.78 -11.43
CA LEU A 203 3.37 -2.66 -11.74
C LEU A 203 2.73 -2.18 -10.43
N ASP A 204 3.02 -0.94 -10.04
CA ASP A 204 2.28 -0.26 -8.98
C ASP A 204 1.05 0.45 -9.57
N VAL A 205 -0.11 0.31 -8.92
CA VAL A 205 -1.37 0.95 -9.33
C VAL A 205 -1.83 1.90 -8.24
N LEU A 206 -1.85 3.19 -8.57
CA LEU A 206 -2.28 4.28 -7.71
C LEU A 206 -3.74 4.64 -7.94
N GLY A 207 -4.53 4.67 -6.88
CA GLY A 207 -5.91 5.15 -6.94
C GLY A 207 -6.61 5.05 -5.60
N ASP A 208 -7.93 4.88 -5.69
CA ASP A 208 -8.80 4.56 -4.56
C ASP A 208 -9.58 3.27 -4.88
N ALA A 209 -10.59 2.96 -4.06
CA ALA A 209 -11.41 1.76 -4.22
C ALA A 209 -11.97 1.56 -5.63
N ARG A 210 -12.16 2.63 -6.41
CA ARG A 210 -12.67 2.56 -7.79
C ARG A 210 -11.70 1.88 -8.76
N MET A 211 -10.43 1.72 -8.39
CA MET A 211 -9.44 1.01 -9.22
C MET A 211 -9.56 -0.51 -9.14
N LEU A 212 -10.24 -1.04 -8.12
CA LEU A 212 -10.25 -2.48 -7.83
C LEU A 212 -10.87 -3.34 -8.95
N PRO A 213 -12.01 -2.95 -9.59
CA PRO A 213 -12.55 -3.72 -10.71
C PRO A 213 -11.58 -3.81 -11.88
N ASP A 214 -10.83 -2.72 -12.15
CA ASP A 214 -9.87 -2.67 -13.25
C ASP A 214 -8.61 -3.47 -12.92
N ALA A 215 -8.17 -3.47 -11.66
CA ALA A 215 -7.07 -4.30 -11.17
C ALA A 215 -7.38 -5.79 -11.30
N VAL A 216 -8.61 -6.23 -10.97
CA VAL A 216 -9.08 -7.60 -11.19
C VAL A 216 -9.02 -7.96 -12.69
N ARG A 217 -9.55 -7.09 -13.56
CA ARG A 217 -9.51 -7.33 -15.02
C ARG A 217 -8.08 -7.43 -15.54
N LEU A 218 -7.17 -6.59 -15.04
CA LEU A 218 -5.76 -6.64 -15.40
C LEU A 218 -5.11 -7.94 -14.93
N ALA A 219 -5.34 -8.34 -13.68
CA ALA A 219 -4.80 -9.57 -13.11
C ALA A 219 -5.31 -10.84 -13.83
N ALA A 220 -6.54 -10.80 -14.35
CA ALA A 220 -7.08 -11.88 -15.18
C ALA A 220 -6.43 -11.92 -16.58
N ARG A 221 -6.13 -10.76 -17.19
CA ARG A 221 -5.51 -10.67 -18.52
C ARG A 221 -4.01 -10.97 -18.50
N LEU A 222 -3.32 -10.57 -17.43
CA LEU A 222 -1.88 -10.75 -17.25
C LEU A 222 -1.60 -11.45 -15.92
N PRO A 223 -1.93 -12.75 -15.78
CA PRO A 223 -1.81 -13.46 -14.51
C PRO A 223 -0.36 -13.59 -14.02
N GLY A 224 0.64 -13.41 -14.89
CA GLY A 224 2.06 -13.38 -14.53
C GLY A 224 2.56 -12.04 -13.98
N LEU A 225 1.82 -10.95 -14.22
CA LEU A 225 2.23 -9.61 -13.81
C LEU A 225 2.06 -9.43 -12.31
N ARG A 226 3.12 -8.98 -11.64
CA ARG A 226 3.04 -8.58 -10.23
C ARG A 226 2.44 -7.20 -10.14
N ILE A 227 1.23 -7.12 -9.58
CA ILE A 227 0.47 -5.89 -9.44
C ILE A 227 0.46 -5.49 -7.97
N VAL A 228 0.93 -4.29 -7.64
CA VAL A 228 0.94 -3.74 -6.29
C VAL A 228 -0.12 -2.65 -6.21
N LEU A 229 -1.15 -2.88 -5.39
CA LEU A 229 -2.20 -1.91 -5.15
C LEU A 229 -1.73 -0.94 -4.07
N ASP A 230 -1.50 0.31 -4.45
CA ASP A 230 -1.04 1.33 -3.53
C ASP A 230 -2.13 1.73 -2.53
N HIS A 231 -1.68 2.09 -1.32
CA HIS A 231 -2.46 2.82 -0.32
C HIS A 231 -3.70 2.10 0.21
N LEU A 232 -3.56 0.81 0.52
CA LEU A 232 -4.57 0.09 1.29
C LEU A 232 -4.36 0.27 2.80
N PRO A 233 -5.44 0.30 3.60
CA PRO A 233 -6.84 0.20 3.18
C PRO A 233 -7.36 1.49 2.55
N PHE A 234 -8.44 1.42 1.76
CA PHE A 234 -9.14 2.59 1.25
C PHE A 234 -10.24 3.06 2.21
N ASP A 235 -10.55 4.36 2.13
CA ASP A 235 -11.83 4.84 2.66
C ASP A 235 -12.98 4.38 1.76
N PRO A 236 -14.13 4.01 2.34
CA PRO A 236 -15.30 3.69 1.55
C PRO A 236 -15.71 4.93 0.71
N PRO A 237 -16.05 4.76 -0.57
CA PRO A 237 -16.59 5.82 -1.39
C PRO A 237 -17.94 6.27 -0.81
N ALA A 238 -18.27 7.54 -0.97
CA ALA A 238 -19.54 8.10 -0.47
C ALA A 238 -20.79 7.46 -1.12
N ASP A 239 -20.64 6.89 -2.31
CA ASP A 239 -21.70 6.22 -3.07
C ASP A 239 -21.81 4.74 -2.69
N LYS A 240 -22.93 4.37 -2.04
CA LYS A 240 -23.21 3.01 -1.56
C LYS A 240 -23.37 1.97 -2.69
N ALA A 241 -23.82 2.35 -3.87
CA ALA A 241 -23.99 1.41 -4.98
C ALA A 241 -22.61 1.04 -5.56
N ARG A 242 -21.75 2.04 -5.73
CA ARG A 242 -20.35 1.84 -6.13
C ARG A 242 -19.56 1.05 -5.10
N TRP A 243 -19.87 1.23 -3.81
CA TRP A 243 -19.26 0.45 -2.74
C TRP A 243 -19.45 -1.07 -2.92
N ALA A 244 -20.65 -1.52 -3.29
CA ALA A 244 -20.90 -2.95 -3.50
C ALA A 244 -20.10 -3.56 -4.67
N GLU A 245 -19.83 -2.79 -5.72
CA GLU A 245 -18.95 -3.22 -6.81
C GLU A 245 -17.49 -3.29 -6.36
N THR A 246 -17.01 -2.27 -5.65
CA THR A 246 -15.63 -2.24 -5.16
C THR A 246 -15.36 -3.31 -4.10
N ASP A 247 -16.33 -3.63 -3.25
CA ASP A 247 -16.23 -4.71 -2.26
C ASP A 247 -16.12 -6.08 -2.93
N ARG A 248 -16.96 -6.35 -3.93
CA ARG A 248 -16.86 -7.60 -4.71
C ARG A 248 -15.51 -7.70 -5.40
N ALA A 249 -15.04 -6.63 -6.02
CA ALA A 249 -13.74 -6.61 -6.66
C ALA A 249 -12.61 -6.80 -5.64
N PHE A 250 -12.72 -6.22 -4.44
CA PHE A 250 -11.76 -6.43 -3.36
C PHE A 250 -11.69 -7.90 -2.94
N GLU A 251 -12.84 -8.57 -2.75
CA GLU A 251 -12.88 -10.00 -2.42
C GLU A 251 -12.31 -10.88 -3.56
N GLU A 252 -12.62 -10.56 -4.81
CA GLU A 252 -12.15 -11.28 -6.01
C GLU A 252 -10.60 -11.33 -6.09
N LEU A 253 -9.90 -10.30 -5.59
CA LEU A 253 -8.43 -10.25 -5.55
C LEU A 253 -7.79 -11.40 -4.77
N ARG A 254 -8.56 -12.10 -3.92
CA ARG A 254 -8.08 -13.31 -3.25
C ARG A 254 -7.68 -14.40 -4.24
N ASN A 255 -8.31 -14.43 -5.42
CA ASN A 255 -8.08 -15.42 -6.49
C ASN A 255 -6.89 -15.06 -7.39
N HIS A 256 -6.25 -13.91 -7.20
CA HIS A 256 -5.16 -13.42 -8.03
C HIS A 256 -3.82 -13.40 -7.27
N PRO A 257 -3.04 -14.50 -7.28
CA PRO A 257 -1.88 -14.67 -6.39
C PRO A 257 -0.73 -13.68 -6.64
N HIS A 258 -0.69 -13.00 -7.77
CA HIS A 258 0.31 -11.98 -8.09
C HIS A 258 -0.17 -10.54 -7.85
N VAL A 259 -1.32 -10.36 -7.21
CA VAL A 259 -1.77 -9.05 -6.74
C VAL A 259 -1.45 -8.89 -5.25
N TYR A 260 -0.77 -7.80 -4.92
CA TYR A 260 -0.26 -7.46 -3.61
C TYR A 260 -0.94 -6.21 -3.07
N ALA A 261 -1.18 -6.19 -1.76
CA ALA A 261 -1.63 -5.03 -1.03
C ALA A 261 -0.43 -4.28 -0.44
N LYS A 262 -0.28 -3.01 -0.80
CA LYS A 262 0.65 -2.12 -0.11
C LYS A 262 -0.06 -1.38 1.01
N VAL A 263 0.15 -1.85 2.23
CA VAL A 263 -0.38 -1.28 3.46
C VAL A 263 0.36 0.03 3.75
N SER A 264 -0.23 1.13 3.30
CA SER A 264 0.34 2.48 3.33
C SER A 264 -0.78 3.52 3.40
N ASN A 265 -0.47 4.75 3.84
CA ASN A 265 -1.49 5.74 4.19
C ASN A 265 -2.55 5.18 5.16
N VAL A 266 -2.14 4.48 6.22
CA VAL A 266 -3.07 3.80 7.15
C VAL A 266 -3.76 4.78 8.09
N LEU A 267 -3.06 5.83 8.56
CA LEU A 267 -3.63 6.79 9.49
C LEU A 267 -4.83 7.53 8.88
N ARG A 268 -5.81 7.85 9.73
CA ARG A 268 -7.06 8.54 9.37
C ARG A 268 -7.26 9.77 10.21
N ARG A 269 -8.05 10.70 9.70
CA ARG A 269 -8.51 11.88 10.44
C ARG A 269 -10.02 11.80 10.66
N THR A 270 -10.43 12.01 11.89
CA THR A 270 -11.84 12.25 12.27
C THR A 270 -11.94 13.69 12.72
N ALA A 271 -12.62 14.52 11.92
CA ALA A 271 -12.55 15.98 12.06
C ALA A 271 -11.08 16.45 12.11
N ASP A 272 -10.67 17.15 13.17
CA ASP A 272 -9.32 17.71 13.31
C ASP A 272 -8.32 16.76 14.00
N ARG A 273 -8.76 15.56 14.43
CA ARG A 273 -7.93 14.60 15.16
C ARG A 273 -7.39 13.50 14.24
N VAL A 274 -6.11 13.16 14.39
CA VAL A 274 -5.52 11.95 13.81
C VAL A 274 -5.82 10.76 14.71
N GLU A 275 -6.32 9.67 14.13
CA GLU A 275 -6.62 8.44 14.87
C GLU A 275 -5.37 7.61 15.05
N THR A 276 -4.84 7.58 16.28
CA THR A 276 -3.59 6.90 16.65
C THR A 276 -3.83 5.65 17.49
N GLU A 277 -5.06 5.15 17.56
CA GLU A 277 -5.38 3.91 18.26
C GLU A 277 -5.47 2.76 17.24
N VAL A 278 -4.71 1.68 17.46
CA VAL A 278 -4.73 0.51 16.56
C VAL A 278 -6.13 -0.07 16.40
N ALA A 279 -6.93 -0.05 17.47
CA ALA A 279 -8.30 -0.55 17.47
C ALA A 279 -9.18 0.17 16.42
N PHE A 280 -8.92 1.45 16.13
CA PHE A 280 -9.65 2.20 15.10
C PHE A 280 -9.38 1.65 13.69
N HIS A 281 -8.14 1.25 13.42
CA HIS A 281 -7.69 0.79 12.09
C HIS A 281 -7.92 -0.70 11.85
N ARG A 282 -8.13 -1.46 12.93
CA ARG A 282 -8.13 -2.92 12.91
C ARG A 282 -9.07 -3.52 11.86
N GLU A 283 -10.32 -3.09 11.78
CA GLU A 283 -11.32 -3.70 10.89
C GLU A 283 -10.84 -3.72 9.43
N ARG A 284 -10.31 -2.58 8.96
CA ARG A 284 -9.83 -2.44 7.58
C ARG A 284 -8.53 -3.18 7.34
N LEU A 285 -7.66 -3.26 8.34
CA LEU A 285 -6.44 -4.07 8.26
C LEU A 285 -6.77 -5.57 8.27
N ASP A 286 -7.73 -6.03 9.07
CA ASP A 286 -8.19 -7.43 9.11
C ASP A 286 -8.72 -7.84 7.73
N GLN A 287 -9.47 -6.97 7.04
CA GLN A 287 -9.96 -7.20 5.67
C GLN A 287 -8.82 -7.43 4.66
N ILE A 288 -7.73 -6.66 4.75
CA ILE A 288 -6.55 -6.86 3.89
C ILE A 288 -5.98 -8.27 4.12
N TRP A 289 -5.81 -8.69 5.37
CA TRP A 289 -5.28 -10.02 5.65
C TRP A 289 -6.22 -11.14 5.20
N GLN A 290 -7.54 -10.95 5.28
CA GLN A 290 -8.53 -11.93 4.80
C GLN A 290 -8.51 -12.12 3.28
N VAL A 291 -8.16 -11.09 2.51
CA VAL A 291 -8.10 -11.13 1.04
C VAL A 291 -6.72 -11.56 0.56
N PHE A 292 -5.67 -10.90 1.04
CA PHE A 292 -4.31 -11.06 0.52
C PHE A 292 -3.55 -12.17 1.23
N GLY A 293 -3.84 -12.41 2.51
CA GLY A 293 -3.08 -13.31 3.36
C GLY A 293 -1.71 -12.77 3.75
N ALA A 294 -0.96 -13.56 4.52
CA ALA A 294 0.35 -13.19 5.06
C ALA A 294 1.41 -12.91 3.98
N GLU A 295 1.27 -13.49 2.79
CA GLU A 295 2.31 -13.52 1.74
C GLU A 295 2.18 -12.42 0.68
N ARG A 296 1.06 -11.66 0.70
CA ARG A 296 0.74 -10.65 -0.33
C ARG A 296 0.43 -9.27 0.22
N ALA A 297 0.76 -9.02 1.48
CA ALA A 297 0.72 -7.69 2.07
C ALA A 297 2.15 -7.20 2.32
N ILE A 298 2.43 -5.94 1.96
CA ILE A 298 3.73 -5.28 2.17
C ILE A 298 3.54 -3.94 2.87
N TYR A 299 4.51 -3.55 3.70
CA TYR A 299 4.50 -2.25 4.37
C TYR A 299 4.98 -1.11 3.45
N GLY A 300 4.33 0.05 3.53
CA GLY A 300 4.88 1.31 3.02
C GLY A 300 4.43 2.51 3.87
N SER A 301 5.29 3.49 4.10
CA SER A 301 4.91 4.68 4.89
C SER A 301 4.15 5.72 4.07
N ASN A 302 4.47 5.83 2.78
CA ASN A 302 4.15 6.97 1.93
C ASN A 302 4.87 8.26 2.35
N TRP A 303 6.06 8.17 2.95
CA TRP A 303 6.86 9.35 3.30
C TRP A 303 7.41 10.04 2.04
N PRO A 304 7.44 11.37 1.96
CA PRO A 304 7.07 12.37 2.99
C PRO A 304 5.58 12.75 2.98
N VAL A 305 4.77 12.21 2.05
CA VAL A 305 3.34 12.56 1.94
C VAL A 305 2.59 12.29 3.23
N SER A 306 2.95 11.22 3.93
CA SER A 306 2.41 10.84 5.23
C SER A 306 2.59 11.90 6.32
N ASP A 307 3.60 12.77 6.23
CA ASP A 307 3.87 13.84 7.21
C ASP A 307 2.74 14.89 7.25
N GLN A 308 1.88 14.95 6.21
CA GLN A 308 0.66 15.77 6.25
C GLN A 308 -0.39 15.22 7.23
N VAL A 309 -0.30 13.93 7.57
CA VAL A 309 -1.17 13.27 8.54
C VAL A 309 -0.46 13.18 9.89
N ALA A 310 0.69 12.53 9.95
CA ALA A 310 1.48 12.39 11.18
C ALA A 310 2.96 12.10 10.87
N PRO A 311 3.88 12.32 11.83
CA PRO A 311 5.27 11.94 11.67
C PRO A 311 5.45 10.45 11.36
N TYR A 312 6.49 10.12 10.60
CA TYR A 312 6.85 8.75 10.21
C TYR A 312 6.77 7.72 11.36
N ALA A 313 7.31 8.07 12.53
CA ALA A 313 7.33 7.18 13.69
C ALA A 313 5.93 6.75 14.14
N GLU A 314 4.94 7.66 14.10
CA GLU A 314 3.55 7.35 14.45
C GLU A 314 2.89 6.47 13.38
N VAL A 315 3.15 6.73 12.09
CA VAL A 315 2.65 5.90 10.98
C VAL A 315 3.15 4.45 11.15
N LEU A 316 4.46 4.29 11.37
CA LEU A 316 5.08 2.98 11.55
C LEU A 316 4.59 2.28 12.82
N LYS A 317 4.46 3.03 13.93
CA LYS A 317 3.97 2.50 15.22
C LYS A 317 2.63 1.81 15.09
N ILE A 318 1.64 2.43 14.42
CA ILE A 318 0.30 1.84 14.25
C ILE A 318 0.35 0.53 13.48
N VAL A 319 1.05 0.50 12.36
CA VAL A 319 1.14 -0.72 11.54
C VAL A 319 1.90 -1.82 12.29
N ARG A 320 3.02 -1.47 12.94
CA ARG A 320 3.82 -2.39 13.74
C ARG A 320 3.03 -2.97 14.91
N GLU A 321 2.28 -2.15 15.62
CA GLU A 321 1.47 -2.60 16.74
C GLU A 321 0.31 -3.49 16.28
N TYR A 322 -0.36 -3.16 15.18
CA TYR A 322 -1.36 -4.05 14.56
C TYR A 322 -0.76 -5.42 14.22
N VAL A 323 0.36 -5.45 13.50
CA VAL A 323 1.01 -6.71 13.10
C VAL A 323 1.44 -7.51 14.33
N ARG A 324 2.02 -6.87 15.34
CA ARG A 324 2.41 -7.52 16.60
C ARG A 324 1.23 -8.15 17.33
N LEU A 325 0.09 -7.46 17.39
CA LEU A 325 -1.09 -7.91 18.14
C LEU A 325 -1.92 -8.95 17.39
N HIS A 326 -2.04 -8.81 16.07
CA HIS A 326 -3.03 -9.55 15.28
C HIS A 326 -2.42 -10.49 14.25
N GLN A 327 -1.18 -10.25 13.83
CA GLN A 327 -0.51 -11.01 12.76
C GLN A 327 0.96 -11.36 13.09
N PRO A 328 1.30 -11.79 14.32
CA PRO A 328 2.69 -11.89 14.76
C PRO A 328 3.51 -12.89 13.93
N GLN A 329 2.88 -13.96 13.41
CA GLN A 329 3.56 -14.94 12.55
C GLN A 329 3.88 -14.39 11.15
N SER A 330 3.21 -13.31 10.73
CA SER A 330 3.40 -12.69 9.41
C SER A 330 4.40 -11.53 9.44
N ALA A 331 4.98 -11.20 10.60
CA ALA A 331 5.75 -9.96 10.75
C ALA A 331 6.96 -9.88 9.81
N GLU A 332 7.78 -10.94 9.73
CA GLU A 332 8.94 -10.98 8.85
C GLU A 332 8.54 -10.96 7.36
N ALA A 333 7.49 -11.70 7.00
CA ALA A 333 6.96 -11.70 5.65
C ALA A 333 6.46 -10.30 5.23
N PHE A 334 5.63 -9.68 6.07
CA PHE A 334 5.01 -8.38 5.82
C PHE A 334 6.01 -7.23 5.78
N PHE A 335 6.98 -7.20 6.71
CA PHE A 335 7.97 -6.12 6.79
C PHE A 335 9.15 -6.31 5.84
N HIS A 336 9.38 -7.50 5.28
CA HIS A 336 10.55 -7.74 4.43
C HIS A 336 10.36 -8.77 3.32
N ALA A 337 10.06 -10.04 3.63
CA ALA A 337 10.17 -11.10 2.63
C ALA A 337 9.23 -10.90 1.42
N ASN A 338 8.00 -10.41 1.67
CA ASN A 338 7.03 -10.12 0.62
C ASN A 338 7.50 -8.98 -0.28
N ALA A 339 8.13 -7.94 0.29
CA ALA A 339 8.70 -6.85 -0.47
C ALA A 339 9.80 -7.36 -1.41
N ARG A 340 10.71 -8.22 -0.92
CA ARG A 340 11.78 -8.80 -1.75
C ARG A 340 11.19 -9.68 -2.86
N ARG A 341 10.14 -10.43 -2.55
CA ARG A 341 9.43 -11.29 -3.52
C ARG A 341 8.79 -10.49 -4.65
N VAL A 342 8.13 -9.36 -4.32
CA VAL A 342 7.39 -8.58 -5.31
C VAL A 342 8.31 -7.70 -6.16
N TYR A 343 9.30 -7.05 -5.55
CA TYR A 343 10.15 -6.08 -6.24
C TYR A 343 11.45 -6.65 -6.79
N ARG A 344 11.91 -7.81 -6.27
CA ARG A 344 13.11 -8.51 -6.75
C ARG A 344 14.33 -7.59 -6.92
N TRP A 345 14.51 -6.65 -5.98
CA TRP A 345 15.67 -5.78 -6.02
C TRP A 345 16.98 -6.60 -6.00
N PRO A 346 18.09 -6.09 -6.56
CA PRO A 346 19.35 -6.81 -6.64
C PRO A 346 19.87 -7.36 -5.30
#